data_AF-A0AAJ7IZ76-F1
#
_entry.id   AF-A0AAJ7IZ76-F1
#
_cell.length_a   1.000
_cell.length_b   1.000
_cell.length_c   1.000
_cell.angle_alpha   90.00
_cell.angle_beta   90.00
_cell.angle_gamma   90.00
#
_symmetry.space_group_name_H-M   'P 1'
#
loop_
_entity.id
_entity.type
_entity.pdbx_description
1 polymer ?
#
loop_
_entity_poly.entity_id
_entity_poly.type
_entity_poly.pdbx_seq_one_letter_code
_entity_poly.pdbx_strand_id
1 'polypeptide(L)'
;MKSTPVLKYKVSQSEKLGRYLQAAKDLNPGEVILRETPITVGPITSSKDLLCLSCLRSLPKIKKVPQYVCSRCKIAPLCGTACEERGRHHTVDECEIFQANKLRLSASNIEDITGVLLPLRLWLLKRNTELWTRIESLEAHMDKRRDTPVWIDREESVVNVMKSLGLVSEDDASVLETLQRLCGVLDVNTFELRSPGGLDGLLLRGLYLEASLMAHDCRGNTHLTVDDNFQLTVYASLPIKQGDTIFFNYTSSLLGTLGRREHLLGGKYFECECSLCKDPYELGSYMSSILCPRCRRGYIGMQNPLTKFPFEKVTRWRCEKCRGSIGGRLVRATLNISRSLIDDVDEGDIEELESLTTKLLKSFHPNHFLMLALKQKLLAAYRREVSTPNPRKKILRKMLNACKDMHDVLEIVEPGISRLKGIMLYEMHLPLVLLANRSYSANEISPTELASRLEEAGGLLKKSLTMLLLEPADTPEGKLAKRALQELKGLNQNIIDVKTFAERPRKNKSHKNK
;
A
#
# COMPACT_ATOMS: atom_id res chain seq x y z
N MET A 1 36.67 11.87 15.94
CA MET A 1 35.44 12.62 15.59
C MET A 1 34.60 11.74 14.65
N LYS A 2 33.53 11.11 15.16
CA LYS A 2 32.52 10.50 14.27
C LYS A 2 31.80 11.67 13.62
N SER A 3 31.93 11.84 12.30
CA SER A 3 31.20 12.87 11.58
C SER A 3 29.70 12.67 11.86
N THR A 4 29.05 13.70 12.40
CA THR A 4 27.59 13.72 12.47
C THR A 4 27.08 13.52 11.04
N PRO A 5 26.26 12.49 10.76
CA PRO A 5 25.80 12.25 9.41
C PRO A 5 25.07 13.49 8.91
N VAL A 6 25.54 14.08 7.80
CA VAL A 6 24.87 15.21 7.17
C VAL A 6 23.47 14.74 6.77
N LEU A 7 22.45 15.36 7.36
CA LEU A 7 21.06 15.06 7.03
C LEU A 7 20.81 15.34 5.54
N LYS A 8 20.11 14.42 4.88
CA LYS A 8 19.77 14.53 3.46
C LYS A 8 18.50 15.35 3.21
N TYR A 9 17.84 15.75 4.29
CA TYR A 9 16.64 16.56 4.30
C TYR A 9 16.76 17.63 5.39
N LYS A 10 15.88 18.64 5.30
CA LYS A 10 15.65 19.62 6.35
C LYS A 10 14.15 19.88 6.49
N VAL A 11 13.72 20.26 7.69
CA VAL A 11 12.34 20.67 7.93
C VAL A 11 12.19 22.12 7.47
N SER A 12 11.16 22.38 6.66
CA SER A 12 10.76 23.69 6.17
C SER A 12 9.30 23.97 6.54
N GLN A 13 8.84 25.21 6.37
CA GLN A 13 7.46 25.59 6.68
C GLN A 13 6.86 26.45 5.56
N SER A 14 5.58 26.24 5.28
CA SER A 14 4.79 27.07 4.36
C SER A 14 3.35 27.19 4.84
N GLU A 15 2.62 28.19 4.36
CA GLU A 15 1.19 28.36 4.67
C GLU A 15 0.34 27.17 4.18
N LYS A 16 0.68 26.59 3.03
CA LYS A 16 -0.09 25.51 2.40
C LYS A 16 0.15 24.14 3.04
N LEU A 17 1.41 23.82 3.34
CA LEU A 17 1.81 22.48 3.80
C LEU A 17 2.03 22.40 5.31
N GLY A 18 2.01 23.55 6.02
CA GLY A 18 2.53 23.59 7.38
C GLY A 18 4.02 23.25 7.38
N ARG A 19 4.45 22.39 8.31
CA ARG A 19 5.82 21.86 8.34
C ARG A 19 5.96 20.71 7.35
N TYR A 20 7.07 20.69 6.60
CA TYR A 20 7.31 19.66 5.60
C TYR A 20 8.80 19.37 5.38
N LEU A 21 9.12 18.22 4.78
CA LEU A 21 10.50 17.88 4.42
C LEU A 21 10.92 18.44 3.06
N GLN A 22 12.11 19.06 3.02
CA GLN A 22 12.78 19.54 1.81
C GLN A 22 14.13 18.84 1.67
N ALA A 23 14.55 18.50 0.45
CA ALA A 23 15.84 17.89 0.20
C ALA A 23 16.98 18.88 0.52
N ALA A 24 17.94 18.44 1.35
CA ALA A 24 19.09 19.26 1.74
C ALA A 24 20.23 19.21 0.71
N LYS A 25 20.15 18.28 -0.25
CA LYS A 25 21.06 18.08 -1.38
C LYS A 25 20.32 17.40 -2.53
N ASP A 26 20.97 17.27 -3.69
CA ASP A 26 20.48 16.41 -4.77
C ASP A 26 20.46 14.94 -4.31
N LEU A 27 19.36 14.24 -4.60
CA LEU A 27 19.12 12.84 -4.26
C LEU A 27 18.87 12.02 -5.53
N ASN A 28 19.52 10.87 -5.63
CA ASN A 28 19.33 9.95 -6.73
C ASN A 28 18.25 8.90 -6.42
N PRO A 29 17.53 8.37 -7.43
CA PRO A 29 16.63 7.23 -7.23
C PRO A 29 17.33 6.07 -6.51
N GLY A 30 16.67 5.50 -5.50
CA GLY A 30 17.20 4.41 -4.67
C GLY A 30 18.08 4.89 -3.51
N GLU A 31 18.37 6.19 -3.40
CA GLU A 31 19.10 6.74 -2.26
C GLU A 31 18.21 6.79 -1.02
N VAL A 32 18.71 6.25 0.11
CA VAL A 32 18.03 6.37 1.42
C VAL A 32 18.03 7.84 1.86
N ILE A 33 16.84 8.40 2.08
CA ILE A 33 16.61 9.74 2.61
C ILE A 33 16.70 9.73 4.14
N LEU A 34 15.93 8.84 4.78
CA LEU A 34 15.91 8.66 6.23
C LEU A 34 15.56 7.23 6.63
N ARG A 35 15.98 6.86 7.85
CA ARG A 35 15.58 5.64 8.56
C ARG A 35 15.05 6.06 9.92
N GLU A 36 13.91 5.54 10.31
CA GLU A 36 13.26 5.92 11.56
C GLU A 36 12.59 4.72 12.21
N THR A 37 12.75 4.61 13.53
CA THR A 37 12.00 3.66 14.37
C THR A 37 10.80 4.40 14.96
N PRO A 38 9.61 3.78 15.01
CA PRO A 38 8.42 4.44 15.50
C PRO A 38 8.55 4.73 16.99
N ILE A 39 7.98 5.86 17.43
CA ILE A 39 7.92 6.20 18.86
C ILE A 39 6.88 5.35 19.59
N THR A 40 5.85 4.90 18.87
CA THR A 40 4.86 3.94 19.36
C THR A 40 4.26 3.17 18.20
N VAL A 41 3.88 1.92 18.46
CA VAL A 41 3.20 1.01 17.52
C VAL A 41 2.05 0.35 18.24
N GLY A 42 0.96 0.09 17.55
CA GLY A 42 -0.15 -0.69 18.09
C GLY A 42 -1.22 -0.98 17.04
N PRO A 43 -2.26 -1.73 17.40
CA PRO A 43 -3.38 -1.99 16.51
C PRO A 43 -4.19 -0.72 16.23
N ILE A 44 -5.01 -0.75 15.17
CA ILE A 44 -6.03 0.27 14.95
C ILE A 44 -7.11 0.22 16.04
N THR A 45 -7.72 1.36 16.34
CA THR A 45 -8.72 1.48 17.43
C THR A 45 -9.92 0.55 17.29
N SER A 46 -10.32 0.23 16.06
CA SER A 46 -11.43 -0.68 15.78
C SER A 46 -11.04 -2.17 15.81
N SER A 47 -9.77 -2.51 16.09
CA SER A 47 -9.31 -3.90 16.11
C SER A 47 -9.84 -4.62 17.35
N LYS A 48 -10.35 -5.83 17.12
CA LYS A 48 -10.75 -6.79 18.16
C LYS A 48 -9.88 -8.04 18.16
N ASP A 49 -8.70 -7.94 17.55
CA ASP A 49 -7.82 -9.08 17.40
C ASP A 49 -7.06 -9.37 18.70
N LEU A 50 -6.89 -10.66 18.98
CA LEU A 50 -6.05 -11.10 20.08
C LEU A 50 -4.60 -11.12 19.58
N LEU A 51 -3.73 -10.30 20.18
CA LEU A 51 -2.34 -10.17 19.77
C LEU A 51 -1.39 -10.16 20.98
N CYS A 52 -0.13 -10.50 20.74
CA CYS A 52 0.92 -10.44 21.76
C CYS A 52 1.34 -8.98 21.97
N LEU A 53 1.13 -8.40 23.15
CA LEU A 53 1.44 -6.99 23.41
C LEU A 53 2.95 -6.67 23.29
N SER A 54 3.81 -7.67 23.40
CA SER A 54 5.25 -7.50 23.28
C SER A 54 5.75 -7.52 21.83
N CYS A 55 5.35 -8.51 21.00
CA CYS A 55 5.84 -8.60 19.61
C CYS A 55 4.80 -8.24 18.52
N LEU A 56 3.58 -7.91 18.93
CA LEU A 56 2.46 -7.49 18.08
C LEU A 56 2.04 -8.51 17.01
N ARG A 57 2.39 -9.78 17.22
CA ARG A 57 1.91 -10.90 16.41
C ARG A 57 0.52 -11.34 16.85
N SER A 58 -0.30 -11.72 15.87
CA SER A 58 -1.59 -12.37 16.10
C SER A 58 -1.42 -13.62 16.98
N LEU A 59 -2.33 -13.80 17.93
CA LEU A 59 -2.41 -14.98 18.78
C LEU A 59 -3.58 -15.87 18.33
N PRO A 60 -3.48 -17.21 18.44
CA PRO A 60 -4.54 -18.12 18.00
C PRO A 60 -5.88 -17.85 18.69
N LYS A 61 -6.95 -17.68 17.91
CA LYS A 61 -8.32 -17.40 18.40
C LYS A 61 -9.05 -18.63 19.00
N ILE A 62 -8.43 -19.81 18.99
CA ILE A 62 -9.06 -21.12 19.25
C ILE A 62 -9.80 -21.19 20.60
N LYS A 63 -9.45 -20.37 21.60
CA LYS A 63 -10.13 -20.36 22.91
C LYS A 63 -10.62 -18.98 23.37
N LYS A 64 -10.47 -17.91 22.57
CA LYS A 64 -10.66 -16.48 22.98
C LYS A 64 -9.94 -16.05 24.27
N VAL A 65 -9.12 -16.92 24.87
CA VAL A 65 -8.35 -16.67 26.09
C VAL A 65 -6.87 -16.81 25.73
N PRO A 66 -6.01 -15.87 26.12
CA PRO A 66 -4.58 -15.97 25.89
C PRO A 66 -4.01 -17.17 26.64
N GLN A 67 -3.18 -17.96 25.94
CA GLN A 67 -2.52 -19.12 26.53
C GLN A 67 -1.44 -18.73 27.55
N TYR A 68 -0.91 -17.51 27.42
CA TYR A 68 0.10 -16.96 28.32
C TYR A 68 -0.14 -15.46 28.51
N VAL A 69 -0.08 -15.01 29.75
CA VAL A 69 -0.15 -13.59 30.14
C VAL A 69 1.10 -13.22 30.92
N CYS A 70 1.49 -11.95 30.86
CA CYS A 70 2.64 -11.45 31.62
C CYS A 70 2.55 -11.85 33.09
N SER A 71 3.63 -12.43 33.62
CA SER A 71 3.71 -12.92 34.98
C SER A 71 3.57 -11.82 36.05
N ARG A 72 3.83 -10.55 35.69
CA ARG A 72 3.76 -9.40 36.60
C ARG A 72 2.36 -8.80 36.69
N CYS A 73 1.83 -8.28 35.59
CA CYS A 73 0.51 -7.63 35.59
C CYS A 73 -0.66 -8.64 35.53
N LYS A 74 -0.43 -9.87 35.06
CA LYS A 74 -1.45 -10.91 34.81
C LYS A 74 -2.53 -10.54 33.78
N ILE A 75 -2.36 -9.44 33.05
CA ILE A 75 -3.32 -8.94 32.06
C ILE A 75 -2.78 -9.07 30.63
N ALA A 76 -1.56 -8.59 30.37
CA ALA A 76 -1.03 -8.46 29.02
C ALA A 76 -0.85 -9.84 28.35
N PRO A 77 -1.55 -10.14 27.23
CA PRO A 77 -1.36 -11.40 26.52
C PRO A 77 -0.02 -11.40 25.77
N LEU A 78 0.72 -12.51 25.88
CA LEU A 78 2.03 -12.69 25.25
C LEU A 78 2.10 -14.04 24.55
N CYS A 79 3.11 -14.21 23.67
CA CYS A 79 3.37 -15.52 23.04
C CYS A 79 3.89 -16.56 24.04
N GLY A 80 4.52 -16.13 25.13
CA GLY A 80 5.23 -16.98 26.10
C GLY A 80 6.36 -16.23 26.79
N THR A 81 7.14 -16.94 27.62
CA THR A 81 8.23 -16.40 28.44
C THR A 81 9.26 -15.60 27.64
N ALA A 82 9.61 -16.04 26.42
CA ALA A 82 10.57 -15.33 25.57
C ALA A 82 10.12 -13.90 25.20
N CYS A 83 8.80 -13.67 25.02
CA CYS A 83 8.25 -12.34 24.76
C CYS A 83 8.13 -11.49 26.03
N GLU A 84 8.07 -12.12 27.20
CA GLU A 84 8.11 -11.43 28.49
C GLU A 84 9.52 -10.97 28.84
N GLU A 85 10.52 -11.85 28.68
CA GLU A 85 11.92 -11.58 29.03
C GLU A 85 12.58 -10.58 28.06
N ARG A 86 12.33 -10.72 26.75
CA ARG A 86 12.94 -9.89 25.71
C ARG A 86 12.07 -8.69 25.34
N GLY A 87 11.31 -8.17 26.31
CA GLY A 87 10.25 -7.17 26.12
C GLY A 87 10.58 -6.14 25.02
N ARG A 88 9.74 -6.10 23.97
CA ARG A 88 9.91 -5.15 22.85
C ARG A 88 8.94 -3.97 22.98
N HIS A 89 7.64 -4.26 23.02
CA HIS A 89 6.61 -3.21 23.01
C HIS A 89 5.73 -3.17 24.26
N HIS A 90 5.65 -4.25 25.05
CA HIS A 90 4.98 -4.20 26.35
C HIS A 90 5.91 -3.54 27.36
N THR A 91 5.63 -2.28 27.71
CA THR A 91 6.51 -1.45 28.53
C THR A 91 6.31 -1.67 30.02
N VAL A 92 7.26 -1.20 30.83
CA VAL A 92 7.14 -1.20 32.29
C VAL A 92 5.93 -0.35 32.72
N ASP A 93 5.75 0.82 32.12
CA ASP A 93 4.62 1.71 32.40
C ASP A 93 3.26 1.06 32.09
N GLU A 94 3.16 0.32 30.97
CA GLU A 94 1.98 -0.49 30.65
C GLU A 94 1.75 -1.60 31.68
N CYS A 95 2.82 -2.28 32.09
CA CYS A 95 2.72 -3.35 33.07
C CYS A 95 2.25 -2.80 34.44
N GLU A 96 2.79 -1.68 34.88
CA GLU A 96 2.42 -1.00 36.13
C GLU A 96 0.96 -0.56 36.11
N ILE A 97 0.52 0.10 35.03
CA ILE A 97 -0.87 0.59 34.94
C ILE A 97 -1.88 -0.56 34.88
N PHE A 98 -1.54 -1.67 34.20
CA PHE A 98 -2.38 -2.86 34.21
C PHE A 98 -2.41 -3.54 35.57
N GLN A 99 -1.28 -3.60 36.26
CA GLN A 99 -1.22 -4.18 37.61
C GLN A 99 -2.03 -3.37 38.63
N ALA A 100 -1.92 -2.03 38.57
CA ALA A 100 -2.66 -1.13 39.45
C ALA A 100 -4.19 -1.25 39.26
N ASN A 101 -4.64 -1.53 38.04
CA ASN A 101 -6.05 -1.62 37.68
C ASN A 101 -6.58 -3.05 37.52
N LYS A 102 -5.88 -4.06 38.05
CA LYS A 102 -6.25 -5.49 37.92
C LYS A 102 -7.67 -5.88 38.39
N LEU A 103 -8.33 -5.03 39.18
CA LEU A 103 -9.72 -5.25 39.61
C LEU A 103 -10.74 -4.84 38.53
N ARG A 104 -10.36 -3.92 37.64
CA ARG A 104 -11.15 -3.46 36.49
C ARG A 104 -10.75 -4.18 35.20
N LEU A 105 -9.55 -4.75 35.15
CA LEU A 105 -9.00 -5.44 33.99
C LEU A 105 -9.12 -6.96 34.15
N SER A 106 -9.71 -7.61 33.16
CA SER A 106 -9.84 -9.07 33.11
C SER A 106 -9.78 -9.57 31.67
N ALA A 107 -9.75 -10.89 31.50
CA ALA A 107 -9.77 -11.54 30.19
C ALA A 107 -10.99 -11.13 29.33
N SER A 108 -12.11 -10.74 29.95
CA SER A 108 -13.32 -10.26 29.27
C SER A 108 -13.13 -8.92 28.56
N ASN A 109 -12.16 -8.11 28.96
CA ASN A 109 -11.93 -6.76 28.40
C ASN A 109 -10.67 -6.69 27.53
N ILE A 110 -10.11 -7.84 27.11
CA ILE A 110 -8.91 -7.83 26.27
C ILE A 110 -9.17 -7.15 24.92
N GLU A 111 -10.36 -7.30 24.33
CA GLU A 111 -10.70 -6.59 23.09
C GLU A 111 -10.68 -5.07 23.29
N ASP A 112 -11.21 -4.59 24.41
CA ASP A 112 -11.20 -3.17 24.78
C ASP A 112 -9.76 -2.65 24.98
N ILE A 113 -8.95 -3.42 25.72
CA ILE A 113 -7.52 -3.11 25.94
C ILE A 113 -6.78 -3.05 24.60
N THR A 114 -7.05 -3.98 23.68
CA THR A 114 -6.48 -3.97 22.33
C THR A 114 -6.87 -2.69 21.59
N GLY A 115 -8.16 -2.32 21.59
CA GLY A 115 -8.65 -1.12 20.90
C GLY A 115 -8.01 0.18 21.39
N VAL A 116 -7.69 0.27 22.69
CA VAL A 116 -7.06 1.46 23.28
C VAL A 116 -5.54 1.37 23.43
N LEU A 117 -4.91 0.28 22.98
CA LEU A 117 -3.48 0.03 23.22
C LEU A 117 -2.58 1.13 22.64
N LEU A 118 -2.83 1.54 21.39
CA LEU A 118 -2.03 2.58 20.73
C LEU A 118 -2.22 3.97 21.37
N PRO A 119 -3.46 4.45 21.61
CA PRO A 119 -3.71 5.65 22.41
C PRO A 119 -3.07 5.60 23.81
N LEU A 120 -3.18 4.48 24.51
CA LEU A 120 -2.58 4.28 25.83
C LEU A 120 -1.06 4.44 25.78
N ARG A 121 -0.40 3.78 24.81
CA ARG A 121 1.04 3.91 24.62
C ARG A 121 1.45 5.35 24.42
N LEU A 122 0.74 6.06 23.54
CA LEU A 122 1.04 7.46 23.27
C LEU A 122 0.83 8.33 24.52
N TRP A 123 -0.24 8.09 25.28
CA TRP A 123 -0.51 8.76 26.55
C TRP A 123 0.59 8.57 27.58
N LEU A 124 1.12 7.35 27.71
CA LEU A 124 2.18 7.03 28.67
C LEU A 124 3.50 7.77 28.36
N LEU A 125 3.74 8.14 27.09
CA LEU A 125 4.92 8.91 26.69
C LEU A 125 4.98 10.32 27.28
N LYS A 126 3.90 10.83 27.90
CA LYS A 126 3.91 12.10 28.63
C LYS A 126 4.90 12.16 29.79
N ARG A 127 5.37 10.99 30.27
CA ARG A 127 6.45 10.88 31.28
C ARG A 127 7.80 11.38 30.73
N ASN A 128 7.96 11.45 29.41
CA ASN A 128 9.14 11.99 28.74
C ASN A 128 8.83 13.37 28.15
N THR A 129 9.18 14.44 28.86
CA THR A 129 8.84 15.83 28.51
C THR A 129 9.34 16.25 27.12
N GLU A 130 10.55 15.84 26.74
CA GLU A 130 11.13 16.20 25.43
C GLU A 130 10.35 15.55 24.28
N LEU A 131 10.10 14.23 24.41
CA LEU A 131 9.34 13.49 23.41
C LEU A 131 7.89 13.98 23.34
N TRP A 132 7.29 14.25 24.50
CA TRP A 132 5.93 14.78 24.61
C TRP A 132 5.78 16.11 23.89
N THR A 133 6.73 17.05 24.06
CA THR A 133 6.74 18.33 23.35
C THR A 133 6.74 18.13 21.82
N ARG A 134 7.49 17.14 21.33
CA ARG A 134 7.52 16.80 19.89
C ARG A 134 6.19 16.22 19.42
N ILE A 135 5.57 15.32 20.20
CA ILE A 135 4.24 14.77 19.92
C ILE A 135 3.19 15.88 19.89
N GLU A 136 3.22 16.80 20.86
CA GLU A 136 2.31 17.94 20.93
C GLU A 136 2.46 18.87 19.74
N SER A 137 3.63 18.94 19.11
CA SER A 137 3.81 19.73 17.90
C SER A 137 3.08 19.16 16.67
N LEU A 138 2.74 17.87 16.66
CA LEU A 138 2.12 17.20 15.52
C LEU A 138 0.71 17.75 15.27
N GLU A 139 0.31 17.77 14.00
CA GLU A 139 -1.00 18.23 13.58
C GLU A 139 -2.07 17.21 13.99
N ALA A 140 -3.14 17.69 14.63
CA ALA A 140 -4.23 16.88 15.16
C ALA A 140 -5.58 17.26 14.54
N HIS A 141 -5.66 18.40 13.85
CA HIS A 141 -6.86 18.97 13.25
C HIS A 141 -8.07 19.05 14.20
N MET A 142 -7.82 19.44 15.45
CA MET A 142 -8.85 19.50 16.51
C MET A 142 -10.09 20.31 16.08
N ASP A 143 -9.88 21.48 15.50
CA ASP A 143 -10.98 22.36 15.07
C ASP A 143 -11.87 21.74 13.98
N LYS A 144 -11.28 20.89 13.11
CA LYS A 144 -12.02 20.19 12.06
C LYS A 144 -12.63 18.88 12.54
N ARG A 145 -12.18 18.36 13.69
CA ARG A 145 -12.66 17.12 14.29
C ARG A 145 -13.80 17.37 15.26
N ARG A 146 -13.77 18.45 16.02
CA ARG A 146 -14.76 18.74 17.07
C ARG A 146 -16.19 18.63 16.51
N ASP A 147 -17.05 17.97 17.28
CA ASP A 147 -18.48 17.75 16.96
C ASP A 147 -18.75 16.97 15.65
N THR A 148 -17.74 16.27 15.11
CA THR A 148 -17.91 15.37 13.96
C THR A 148 -18.13 13.91 14.39
N PRO A 149 -18.61 13.02 13.50
CA PRO A 149 -18.76 11.60 13.82
C PRO A 149 -17.47 10.92 14.31
N VAL A 150 -16.31 11.33 13.79
CA VAL A 150 -15.02 10.76 14.25
C VAL A 150 -14.69 11.21 15.67
N TRP A 151 -15.07 12.42 16.09
CA TRP A 151 -14.88 12.86 17.47
C TRP A 151 -15.71 12.04 18.44
N ILE A 152 -16.99 11.84 18.11
CA ILE A 152 -17.93 11.05 18.92
C ILE A 152 -17.44 9.60 19.01
N ASP A 153 -17.05 9.00 17.87
CA ASP A 153 -16.50 7.64 17.84
C ASP A 153 -15.26 7.50 18.73
N ARG A 154 -14.34 8.47 18.73
CA ARG A 154 -13.13 8.44 19.58
C ARG A 154 -13.42 8.69 21.04
N GLU A 155 -14.44 9.49 21.35
CA GLU A 155 -14.91 9.66 22.71
C GLU A 155 -15.43 8.33 23.27
N GLU A 156 -16.27 7.63 22.51
CA GLU A 156 -16.85 6.35 22.91
C GLU A 156 -15.81 5.23 22.93
N SER A 157 -15.04 5.05 21.85
CA SER A 157 -14.15 3.90 21.66
C SER A 157 -12.78 4.03 22.33
N VAL A 158 -12.34 5.25 22.66
CA VAL A 158 -11.04 5.49 23.30
C VAL A 158 -11.22 6.13 24.66
N VAL A 159 -11.80 7.32 24.74
CA VAL A 159 -11.80 8.10 25.98
C VAL A 159 -12.60 7.39 27.07
N ASN A 160 -13.84 7.00 26.76
CA ASN A 160 -14.72 6.33 27.72
C ASN A 160 -14.21 4.95 28.10
N VAL A 161 -13.62 4.21 27.15
CA VAL A 161 -12.97 2.92 27.42
C VAL A 161 -11.75 3.08 28.32
N MET A 162 -10.87 4.05 28.06
CA MET A 162 -9.70 4.27 28.93
C MET A 162 -10.11 4.69 30.34
N LYS A 163 -11.18 5.47 30.49
CA LYS A 163 -11.75 5.84 31.80
C LYS A 163 -12.35 4.64 32.52
N SER A 164 -13.22 3.86 31.85
CA SER A 164 -13.89 2.70 32.45
C SER A 164 -12.90 1.63 32.93
N LEU A 165 -11.80 1.46 32.20
CA LEU A 165 -10.70 0.54 32.55
C LEU A 165 -9.75 1.10 33.62
N GLY A 166 -9.93 2.34 34.09
CA GLY A 166 -9.05 3.00 35.08
C GLY A 166 -7.65 3.34 34.55
N LEU A 167 -7.48 3.41 33.23
CA LEU A 167 -6.20 3.72 32.58
C LEU A 167 -5.89 5.22 32.59
N VAL A 168 -6.90 6.05 32.83
CA VAL A 168 -6.78 7.51 32.98
C VAL A 168 -7.72 8.00 34.08
N SER A 169 -7.47 9.20 34.59
CA SER A 169 -8.33 9.84 35.59
C SER A 169 -9.71 10.17 35.01
N GLU A 170 -10.76 9.92 35.80
CA GLU A 170 -12.17 10.06 35.36
C GLU A 170 -12.66 11.52 35.34
N ASP A 171 -12.17 12.34 36.29
CA ASP A 171 -12.78 13.63 36.67
C ASP A 171 -12.12 14.90 36.08
N ASP A 172 -11.22 14.75 35.09
CA ASP A 172 -10.45 15.88 34.56
C ASP A 172 -10.80 16.18 33.10
N ALA A 173 -11.40 17.35 32.85
CA ALA A 173 -11.74 17.83 31.51
C ALA A 173 -10.50 17.99 30.61
N SER A 174 -9.32 18.29 31.19
CA SER A 174 -8.07 18.38 30.44
C SER A 174 -7.63 17.02 29.88
N VAL A 175 -7.99 15.91 30.54
CA VAL A 175 -7.72 14.54 30.07
C VAL A 175 -8.52 14.24 28.81
N LEU A 176 -9.80 14.61 28.77
CA LEU A 176 -10.64 14.45 27.58
C LEU A 176 -10.04 15.17 26.37
N GLU A 177 -9.73 16.46 26.51
CA GLU A 177 -9.17 17.26 25.42
C GLU A 177 -7.82 16.71 24.96
N THR A 178 -6.97 16.28 25.90
CA THR A 178 -5.67 15.67 25.59
C THR A 178 -5.82 14.35 24.84
N LEU A 179 -6.70 13.44 25.29
CA LEU A 179 -6.91 12.16 24.62
C LEU A 179 -7.52 12.35 23.21
N GLN A 180 -8.45 13.27 23.05
CA GLN A 180 -8.98 13.62 21.72
C GLN A 180 -7.88 14.17 20.81
N ARG A 181 -6.96 15.00 21.35
CA ARG A 181 -5.77 15.44 20.63
C ARG A 181 -4.86 14.28 20.23
N LEU A 182 -4.63 13.31 21.11
CA LEU A 182 -3.84 12.12 20.79
C LEU A 182 -4.49 11.27 19.69
N CYS A 183 -5.81 11.09 19.72
CA CYS A 183 -6.54 10.47 18.61
C CYS A 183 -6.37 11.27 17.31
N GLY A 184 -6.44 12.62 17.41
CA GLY A 184 -6.00 13.60 16.41
C GLY A 184 -4.70 13.22 15.72
N VAL A 185 -3.64 13.22 16.53
CA VAL A 185 -2.28 12.91 16.10
C VAL A 185 -2.20 11.53 15.45
N LEU A 186 -2.81 10.51 16.05
CA LEU A 186 -2.77 9.14 15.55
C LEU A 186 -3.46 8.99 14.19
N ASP A 187 -4.62 9.61 13.99
CA ASP A 187 -5.34 9.52 12.71
C ASP A 187 -4.60 10.24 11.56
N VAL A 188 -3.90 11.34 11.87
CA VAL A 188 -3.23 12.19 10.87
C VAL A 188 -1.79 11.76 10.58
N ASN A 189 -1.03 11.28 11.57
CA ASN A 189 0.44 11.15 11.46
C ASN A 189 0.98 9.71 11.49
N THR A 190 0.10 8.71 11.58
CA THR A 190 0.54 7.31 11.61
C THR A 190 0.66 6.70 10.22
N PHE A 191 1.52 5.68 10.14
CA PHE A 191 1.74 4.83 8.98
C PHE A 191 1.15 3.45 9.26
N GLU A 192 0.52 2.86 8.25
CA GLU A 192 0.02 1.48 8.31
C GLU A 192 1.19 0.50 8.30
N LEU A 193 1.14 -0.47 9.21
CA LEU A 193 2.17 -1.47 9.45
C LEU A 193 1.57 -2.87 9.40
N ARG A 194 2.39 -3.84 8.97
CA ARG A 194 2.03 -5.26 8.97
C ARG A 194 2.43 -5.89 10.30
N SER A 195 1.62 -6.82 10.79
CA SER A 195 2.01 -7.67 11.92
C SER A 195 3.27 -8.49 11.57
N PRO A 196 4.32 -8.50 12.42
CA PRO A 196 5.55 -9.25 12.17
C PRO A 196 5.30 -10.74 11.92
N GLY A 197 5.99 -11.33 10.95
CA GLY A 197 5.88 -12.77 10.64
C GLY A 197 4.49 -13.28 10.24
N GLY A 198 3.48 -12.41 10.11
CA GLY A 198 2.11 -12.78 9.74
C GLY A 198 1.87 -12.69 8.24
N LEU A 199 1.08 -13.64 7.71
CA LEU A 199 0.31 -13.46 6.47
C LEU A 199 -1.09 -12.88 6.76
N ASP A 200 -1.37 -12.60 8.04
CA ASP A 200 -2.70 -12.32 8.56
C ASP A 200 -3.01 -10.82 8.48
N GLY A 201 -4.27 -10.49 8.18
CA GLY A 201 -4.80 -9.13 7.99
C GLY A 201 -4.86 -8.25 9.25
N LEU A 202 -4.03 -8.50 10.26
CA LEU A 202 -3.90 -7.61 11.42
C LEU A 202 -3.21 -6.31 10.99
N LEU A 203 -3.98 -5.22 10.98
CA LEU A 203 -3.50 -3.88 10.67
C LEU A 203 -2.98 -3.19 11.92
N LEU A 204 -1.69 -2.85 11.89
CA LEU A 204 -1.03 -2.04 12.91
C LEU A 204 -0.84 -0.61 12.39
N ARG A 205 -0.60 0.31 13.31
CA ARG A 205 -0.19 1.69 13.04
C ARG A 205 1.04 2.04 13.86
N GLY A 206 1.97 2.74 13.23
CA GLY A 206 3.15 3.29 13.90
C GLY A 206 3.21 4.80 13.74
N LEU A 207 3.62 5.50 14.81
CA LEU A 207 3.85 6.94 14.79
C LEU A 207 5.33 7.22 14.60
N TYR A 208 5.66 7.99 13.56
CA TYR A 208 7.01 8.36 13.15
C TYR A 208 7.08 9.88 13.05
N LEU A 209 7.98 10.52 13.81
CA LEU A 209 8.01 11.97 13.97
C LEU A 209 8.57 12.67 12.74
N GLU A 210 9.64 12.13 12.15
CA GLU A 210 10.27 12.75 10.99
C GLU A 210 9.57 12.34 9.69
N ALA A 211 9.24 11.06 9.53
CA ALA A 211 8.56 10.57 8.33
C ALA A 211 7.17 11.21 8.13
N SER A 212 6.45 11.54 9.21
CA SER A 212 5.14 12.20 9.12
C SER A 212 5.20 13.63 8.55
N LEU A 213 6.38 14.25 8.47
CA LEU A 213 6.59 15.55 7.85
C LEU A 213 6.71 15.49 6.31
N MET A 214 6.78 14.30 5.70
CA MET A 214 6.76 14.21 4.24
C MET A 214 5.42 14.68 3.72
N ALA A 215 5.36 15.74 2.91
CA ALA A 215 4.11 16.26 2.37
C ALA A 215 3.47 15.31 1.34
N HIS A 216 2.19 15.54 1.02
CA HIS A 216 1.50 14.73 0.03
C HIS A 216 1.67 15.22 -1.41
N ASP A 217 1.94 14.28 -2.33
CA ASP A 217 1.58 14.40 -3.75
C ASP A 217 1.07 13.02 -4.23
N CYS A 218 0.08 12.99 -5.14
CA CYS A 218 -0.42 11.74 -5.70
C CYS A 218 0.64 11.03 -6.57
N ARG A 219 1.62 11.78 -7.11
CA ARG A 219 2.82 11.27 -7.79
C ARG A 219 4.06 11.54 -6.93
N GLY A 220 4.07 11.00 -5.71
CA GLY A 220 5.15 11.17 -4.76
C GLY A 220 6.54 10.78 -5.33
N ASN A 221 7.58 11.42 -4.81
CA ASN A 221 8.97 11.20 -5.22
C ASN A 221 9.74 10.30 -4.24
N THR A 222 9.03 9.56 -3.39
CA THR A 222 9.59 8.62 -2.42
C THR A 222 9.03 7.22 -2.56
N HIS A 223 9.80 6.24 -2.08
CA HIS A 223 9.40 4.85 -1.90
C HIS A 223 9.66 4.44 -0.45
N LEU A 224 8.64 3.93 0.23
CA LEU A 224 8.66 3.63 1.66
C LEU A 224 8.61 2.12 1.88
N THR A 225 9.49 1.63 2.74
CA THR A 225 9.52 0.23 3.19
C THR A 225 9.59 0.16 4.71
N VAL A 226 9.07 -0.94 5.29
CA VAL A 226 9.09 -1.19 6.73
C VAL A 226 9.43 -2.65 6.99
N ASP A 227 10.36 -2.91 7.91
CA ASP A 227 10.77 -4.26 8.33
C ASP A 227 9.95 -4.82 9.50
N ASP A 228 10.16 -6.07 9.90
CA ASP A 228 9.46 -6.70 11.04
C ASP A 228 9.84 -6.10 12.41
N ASN A 229 10.85 -5.23 12.47
CA ASN A 229 11.16 -4.42 13.67
C ASN A 229 10.51 -3.03 13.60
N PHE A 230 9.63 -2.83 12.62
CA PHE A 230 8.94 -1.58 12.33
C PHE A 230 9.87 -0.42 11.96
N GLN A 231 11.14 -0.67 11.60
CA GLN A 231 11.99 0.41 11.10
C GLN A 231 11.51 0.82 9.69
N LEU A 232 11.11 2.07 9.58
CA LEU A 232 10.70 2.70 8.33
C LEU A 232 11.94 3.22 7.61
N THR A 233 12.06 2.88 6.33
CA THR A 233 13.09 3.43 5.43
C THR A 233 12.43 4.16 4.28
N VAL A 234 12.83 5.42 4.07
CA VAL A 234 12.40 6.24 2.93
C VAL A 234 13.51 6.31 1.91
N TYR A 235 13.23 5.90 0.69
CA TYR A 235 14.10 6.04 -0.47
C TYR A 235 13.58 7.12 -1.39
N ALA A 236 14.45 7.84 -2.08
CA ALA A 236 14.04 8.64 -3.23
C ALA A 236 13.59 7.69 -4.35
N SER A 237 12.37 7.86 -4.88
CA SER A 237 11.88 7.07 -6.02
C SER A 237 12.20 7.73 -7.36
N LEU A 238 12.43 9.04 -7.36
CA LEU A 238 12.82 9.88 -8.49
C LEU A 238 14.07 10.70 -8.12
N PRO A 239 14.75 11.32 -9.09
CA PRO A 239 15.71 12.38 -8.78
C PRO A 239 15.00 13.53 -8.05
N ILE A 240 15.57 14.00 -6.94
CA ILE A 240 15.04 15.13 -6.16
C ILE A 240 16.15 16.18 -6.06
N LYS A 241 15.91 17.42 -6.49
CA LYS A 241 16.93 18.47 -6.42
C LYS A 241 17.02 19.06 -5.03
N GLN A 242 18.19 19.58 -4.68
CA GLN A 242 18.36 20.37 -3.47
C GLN A 242 17.31 21.50 -3.44
N GLY A 243 16.57 21.61 -2.35
CA GLY A 243 15.47 22.58 -2.24
C GLY A 243 14.12 22.08 -2.75
N ASP A 244 14.02 20.90 -3.36
CA ASP A 244 12.71 20.34 -3.72
C ASP A 244 12.02 19.73 -2.50
N THR A 245 10.68 19.73 -2.53
CA THR A 245 9.87 19.08 -1.49
C THR A 245 9.94 17.56 -1.63
N ILE A 246 10.04 16.87 -0.49
CA ILE A 246 9.98 15.42 -0.41
C ILE A 246 8.52 15.01 -0.21
N PHE A 247 7.97 14.33 -1.20
CA PHE A 247 6.56 13.96 -1.27
C PHE A 247 6.34 12.46 -1.11
N PHE A 248 5.30 12.12 -0.36
CA PHE A 248 4.80 10.76 -0.19
C PHE A 248 3.32 10.68 -0.63
N ASN A 249 2.93 9.59 -1.31
CA ASN A 249 1.52 9.36 -1.64
C ASN A 249 0.81 8.78 -0.40
N TYR A 250 -0.10 9.54 0.20
CA TYR A 250 -0.87 9.12 1.38
C TYR A 250 -2.06 8.22 1.03
N THR A 251 -2.28 7.98 -0.26
CA THR A 251 -3.45 7.28 -0.79
C THR A 251 -3.00 6.08 -1.64
N SER A 252 -3.95 5.31 -2.15
CA SER A 252 -3.65 4.35 -3.22
C SER A 252 -3.45 5.07 -4.56
N SER A 253 -2.34 4.78 -5.24
CA SER A 253 -2.05 5.27 -6.59
C SER A 253 -3.02 4.75 -7.66
N LEU A 254 -3.83 3.73 -7.34
CA LEU A 254 -4.80 3.12 -8.25
C LEU A 254 -6.22 3.70 -8.13
N LEU A 255 -6.43 4.68 -7.24
CA LEU A 255 -7.69 5.42 -7.17
C LEU A 255 -7.75 6.54 -8.22
N GLY A 256 -8.93 6.80 -8.77
CA GLY A 256 -9.19 8.01 -9.55
C GLY A 256 -9.20 9.27 -8.69
N THR A 257 -9.10 10.44 -9.33
CA THR A 257 -8.96 11.75 -8.67
C THR A 257 -9.97 12.02 -7.57
N LEU A 258 -11.24 11.71 -7.81
CA LEU A 258 -12.29 11.93 -6.80
C LEU A 258 -12.07 11.05 -5.55
N GLY A 259 -11.72 9.78 -5.75
CA GLY A 259 -11.45 8.86 -4.64
C GLY A 259 -10.20 9.25 -3.85
N ARG A 260 -9.13 9.70 -4.52
CA ARG A 260 -7.92 10.21 -3.84
C ARG A 260 -8.25 11.45 -2.99
N ARG A 261 -8.98 12.42 -3.56
CA ARG A 261 -9.36 13.65 -2.84
C ARG A 261 -10.31 13.37 -1.67
N GLU A 262 -11.28 12.47 -1.85
CA GLU A 262 -12.19 12.05 -0.78
C GLU A 262 -11.44 11.39 0.38
N HIS A 263 -10.50 10.48 0.07
CA HIS A 263 -9.66 9.83 1.09
C HIS A 263 -8.82 10.85 1.87
N LEU A 264 -8.18 11.79 1.18
CA LEU A 264 -7.37 12.84 1.83
C LEU A 264 -8.21 13.80 2.65
N LEU A 265 -9.40 14.16 2.18
CA LEU A 265 -10.30 15.03 2.93
C LEU A 265 -10.78 14.35 4.21
N GLY A 266 -11.20 13.08 4.12
CA GLY A 266 -11.69 12.33 5.27
C GLY A 266 -10.62 11.96 6.29
N GLY A 267 -9.40 11.61 5.85
CA GLY A 267 -8.33 11.15 6.73
C GLY A 267 -7.30 12.21 7.13
N LYS A 268 -7.09 13.22 6.28
CA LYS A 268 -6.01 14.22 6.39
C LYS A 268 -6.51 15.66 6.31
N TYR A 269 -7.81 15.87 6.18
CA TYR A 269 -8.48 17.18 6.28
C TYR A 269 -8.01 18.24 5.27
N PHE A 270 -7.51 17.83 4.11
CA PHE A 270 -7.14 18.73 3.01
C PHE A 270 -7.55 18.16 1.65
N GLU A 271 -7.63 19.03 0.65
CA GLU A 271 -7.94 18.65 -0.73
C GLU A 271 -6.70 18.77 -1.62
N CYS A 272 -6.32 17.69 -2.31
CA CYS A 272 -5.12 17.66 -3.14
C CYS A 272 -5.33 18.33 -4.51
N GLU A 273 -4.40 19.21 -4.88
CA GLU A 273 -4.40 19.99 -6.13
C GLU A 273 -3.16 19.70 -7.00
N CYS A 274 -2.52 18.55 -6.80
CA CYS A 274 -1.35 18.15 -7.58
C CYS A 274 -1.65 18.09 -9.09
N SER A 275 -0.60 17.97 -9.91
CA SER A 275 -0.74 17.92 -11.37
C SER A 275 -1.65 16.80 -11.86
N LEU A 276 -1.68 15.66 -11.16
CA LEU A 276 -2.55 14.54 -11.48
C LEU A 276 -4.02 14.85 -11.15
N CYS A 277 -4.28 15.47 -10.00
CA CYS A 277 -5.64 15.78 -9.54
C CYS A 277 -6.28 16.95 -10.28
N LYS A 278 -5.51 17.90 -10.82
CA LYS A 278 -6.06 19.06 -11.55
C LYS A 278 -6.33 18.78 -13.03
N ASP A 279 -5.79 17.70 -13.58
CA ASP A 279 -5.97 17.33 -14.98
C ASP A 279 -7.24 16.47 -15.16
N PRO A 280 -8.21 16.90 -16.00
CA PRO A 280 -9.40 16.12 -16.38
C PRO A 280 -9.15 14.68 -16.85
N TYR A 281 -7.97 14.39 -17.38
CA TYR A 281 -7.58 13.08 -17.92
C TYR A 281 -6.39 12.45 -17.18
N GLU A 282 -6.04 13.00 -16.01
CA GLU A 282 -5.04 12.44 -15.09
C GLU A 282 -3.70 12.15 -15.76
N LEU A 283 -3.17 13.14 -16.50
CA LEU A 283 -1.91 13.06 -17.25
C LEU A 283 -1.89 11.93 -18.29
N GLY A 284 -3.06 11.61 -18.85
CA GLY A 284 -3.23 10.54 -19.82
C GLY A 284 -3.38 9.15 -19.20
N SER A 285 -3.53 9.02 -17.88
CA SER A 285 -3.87 7.73 -17.26
C SER A 285 -5.33 7.36 -17.47
N TYR A 286 -6.22 8.36 -17.67
CA TYR A 286 -7.65 8.19 -17.86
C TYR A 286 -8.36 7.39 -16.75
N MET A 287 -7.81 7.37 -15.53
CA MET A 287 -8.29 6.52 -14.44
C MET A 287 -9.71 6.86 -13.96
N SER A 288 -10.20 8.06 -14.25
CA SER A 288 -11.56 8.51 -13.93
C SER A 288 -12.44 8.66 -15.18
N SER A 289 -11.95 8.25 -16.35
CA SER A 289 -12.60 8.54 -17.64
C SER A 289 -13.60 7.48 -18.11
N ILE A 290 -14.68 7.97 -18.72
CA ILE A 290 -15.80 7.16 -19.19
C ILE A 290 -15.84 7.18 -20.72
N LEU A 291 -16.15 6.05 -21.37
CA LEU A 291 -16.32 6.01 -22.81
C LEU A 291 -17.51 6.90 -23.22
N CYS A 292 -17.30 7.80 -24.17
CA CYS A 292 -18.33 8.74 -24.57
C CYS A 292 -19.53 8.01 -25.20
N PRO A 293 -20.75 8.11 -24.62
CA PRO A 293 -21.92 7.42 -25.15
C PRO A 293 -22.38 8.01 -26.49
N ARG A 294 -22.04 9.28 -26.77
CA ARG A 294 -22.41 9.98 -28.02
C ARG A 294 -21.60 9.52 -29.22
N CYS A 295 -20.27 9.52 -29.12
CA CYS A 295 -19.40 9.23 -30.27
C CYS A 295 -18.75 7.84 -30.23
N ARG A 296 -18.79 7.14 -29.08
CA ARG A 296 -18.17 5.82 -28.86
C ARG A 296 -16.68 5.72 -29.22
N ARG A 297 -15.99 6.85 -29.39
CA ARG A 297 -14.58 6.94 -29.82
C ARG A 297 -13.68 7.72 -28.87
N GLY A 298 -14.22 8.70 -28.17
CA GLY A 298 -13.47 9.54 -27.23
C GLY A 298 -13.86 9.26 -25.79
N TYR A 299 -13.05 9.75 -24.86
CA TYR A 299 -13.32 9.61 -23.44
C TYR A 299 -13.81 10.91 -22.82
N ILE A 300 -14.66 10.76 -21.82
CA ILE A 300 -15.26 11.83 -21.04
C ILE A 300 -14.46 11.98 -19.75
N GLY A 301 -13.90 13.18 -19.55
CA GLY A 301 -13.23 13.59 -18.34
C GLY A 301 -14.02 14.68 -17.62
N MET A 302 -13.68 14.92 -16.36
CA MET A 302 -14.33 15.92 -15.53
C MET A 302 -13.80 17.32 -15.85
N GLN A 303 -14.66 18.27 -16.24
CA GLN A 303 -14.15 19.58 -16.69
C GLN A 303 -13.44 20.37 -15.59
N ASN A 304 -13.92 20.26 -14.35
CA ASN A 304 -13.27 20.83 -13.17
C ASN A 304 -13.06 19.72 -12.13
N PRO A 305 -11.91 19.02 -12.17
CA PRO A 305 -11.60 17.95 -11.21
C PRO A 305 -11.50 18.39 -9.75
N LEU A 306 -11.29 19.69 -9.50
CA LEU A 306 -11.08 20.25 -8.16
C LEU A 306 -12.39 20.71 -7.49
N THR A 307 -13.55 20.49 -8.11
CA THR A 307 -14.84 20.87 -7.52
C THR A 307 -15.19 20.00 -6.31
N LYS A 308 -15.80 20.61 -5.29
CA LYS A 308 -16.35 19.93 -4.12
C LYS A 308 -17.62 19.14 -4.43
N PHE A 309 -18.28 19.44 -5.54
CA PHE A 309 -19.59 18.87 -5.90
C PHE A 309 -19.52 18.13 -7.25
N PRO A 310 -18.76 17.02 -7.34
CA PRO A 310 -18.41 16.39 -8.61
C PRO A 310 -19.60 15.79 -9.38
N PHE A 311 -20.67 15.47 -8.65
CA PHE A 311 -21.83 14.77 -9.17
C PHE A 311 -23.09 15.64 -9.26
N GLU A 312 -22.97 16.95 -9.02
CA GLU A 312 -24.12 17.85 -9.13
C GLU A 312 -24.55 18.12 -10.56
N LYS A 313 -25.81 18.56 -10.73
CA LYS A 313 -26.40 18.83 -12.06
C LYS A 313 -25.63 19.89 -12.84
N VAL A 314 -25.04 20.84 -12.12
CA VAL A 314 -24.24 21.93 -12.71
C VAL A 314 -22.87 21.45 -13.19
N THR A 315 -22.33 20.38 -12.59
CA THR A 315 -21.00 19.85 -12.92
C THR A 315 -21.05 19.06 -14.21
N ARG A 316 -20.20 19.44 -15.15
CA ARG A 316 -20.14 18.87 -16.50
C ARG A 316 -18.90 18.04 -16.71
N TRP A 317 -19.12 16.92 -17.38
CA TRP A 317 -18.11 15.98 -17.81
C TRP A 317 -18.07 16.00 -19.33
N ARG A 318 -16.92 16.29 -19.93
CA ARG A 318 -16.80 16.60 -21.36
C ARG A 318 -15.93 15.58 -22.09
N CYS A 319 -16.40 15.19 -23.27
CA CYS A 319 -15.64 14.35 -24.19
C CYS A 319 -14.49 15.11 -24.84
N GLU A 320 -13.31 14.51 -24.86
CA GLU A 320 -12.12 15.09 -25.52
C GLU A 320 -12.27 15.19 -27.05
N LYS A 321 -12.97 14.23 -27.68
CA LYS A 321 -13.10 14.15 -29.16
C LYS A 321 -14.30 14.95 -29.68
N CYS A 322 -15.52 14.53 -29.32
CA CYS A 322 -16.74 15.13 -29.89
C CYS A 322 -17.26 16.36 -29.11
N ARG A 323 -16.59 16.75 -28.01
CA ARG A 323 -16.99 17.83 -27.10
C ARG A 323 -18.38 17.71 -26.45
N GLY A 324 -19.10 16.61 -26.71
CA GLY A 324 -20.33 16.27 -26.02
C GLY A 324 -20.11 16.19 -24.51
N SER A 325 -21.09 16.66 -23.74
CA SER A 325 -21.00 16.71 -22.27
C SER A 325 -22.15 15.96 -21.62
N ILE A 326 -21.87 15.30 -20.49
CA ILE A 326 -22.87 14.64 -19.63
C ILE A 326 -22.86 15.26 -18.23
N GLY A 327 -23.98 15.12 -17.51
CA GLY A 327 -24.11 15.63 -16.14
C GLY A 327 -23.53 14.67 -15.10
N GLY A 328 -22.99 15.22 -14.00
CA GLY A 328 -22.36 14.44 -12.94
C GLY A 328 -23.25 13.37 -12.29
N ARG A 329 -24.58 13.59 -12.21
CA ARG A 329 -25.52 12.61 -11.65
C ARG A 329 -25.55 11.29 -12.44
N LEU A 330 -25.45 11.37 -13.77
CA LEU A 330 -25.40 10.18 -14.62
C LEU A 330 -24.11 9.40 -14.37
N VAL A 331 -22.98 10.12 -14.28
CA VAL A 331 -21.67 9.54 -13.95
C VAL A 331 -21.73 8.81 -12.60
N ARG A 332 -22.29 9.45 -11.55
CA ARG A 332 -22.46 8.83 -10.23
C ARG A 332 -23.28 7.54 -10.30
N ALA A 333 -24.41 7.57 -10.98
CA ALA A 333 -25.25 6.38 -11.13
C ALA A 333 -24.48 5.23 -11.83
N THR A 334 -23.76 5.53 -12.91
CA THR A 334 -22.92 4.55 -13.62
C THR A 334 -21.83 3.98 -12.71
N LEU A 335 -21.15 4.81 -11.90
CA LEU A 335 -20.13 4.36 -10.96
C LEU A 335 -20.71 3.46 -9.87
N ASN A 336 -21.83 3.85 -9.25
CA ASN A 336 -22.44 3.07 -8.17
C ASN A 336 -22.92 1.69 -8.63
N ILE A 337 -23.60 1.62 -9.78
CA ILE A 337 -24.04 0.34 -10.36
C ILE A 337 -22.82 -0.53 -10.67
N SER A 338 -21.76 0.06 -11.24
CA SER A 338 -20.56 -0.70 -11.62
C SER A 338 -19.77 -1.19 -10.41
N ARG A 339 -19.74 -0.43 -9.31
CA ARG A 339 -19.14 -0.88 -8.04
C ARG A 339 -19.87 -2.10 -7.49
N SER A 340 -21.21 -2.03 -7.36
CA SER A 340 -22.02 -3.18 -6.92
C SER A 340 -21.74 -4.42 -7.77
N LEU A 341 -21.73 -4.29 -9.10
CA LEU A 341 -21.42 -5.42 -9.98
C LEU A 341 -20.03 -6.04 -9.75
N ILE A 342 -19.03 -5.24 -9.37
CA ILE A 342 -17.66 -5.70 -9.09
C ILE A 342 -17.56 -6.30 -7.69
N ASP A 343 -18.36 -5.81 -6.75
CA ASP A 343 -18.40 -6.32 -5.37
C ASP A 343 -19.14 -7.66 -5.29
N ASP A 344 -20.16 -7.86 -6.15
CA ASP A 344 -21.00 -9.07 -6.18
C ASP A 344 -20.39 -10.25 -6.98
N VAL A 345 -19.30 -10.04 -7.72
CA VAL A 345 -18.69 -11.06 -8.60
C VAL A 345 -17.90 -12.10 -7.81
N ASP A 346 -17.95 -13.38 -8.20
CA ASP A 346 -17.10 -14.40 -7.59
C ASP A 346 -15.63 -14.21 -8.03
N GLU A 347 -14.75 -13.92 -7.07
CA GLU A 347 -13.31 -13.77 -7.32
C GLU A 347 -12.64 -15.07 -7.78
N GLY A 348 -13.28 -16.23 -7.54
CA GLY A 348 -12.89 -17.55 -8.01
C GLY A 348 -13.15 -17.78 -9.49
N ASP A 349 -14.18 -17.15 -10.05
CA ASP A 349 -14.67 -17.41 -11.40
C ASP A 349 -14.05 -16.47 -12.44
N ILE A 350 -13.12 -17.03 -13.22
CA ILE A 350 -12.43 -16.32 -14.31
C ILE A 350 -13.42 -15.91 -15.42
N GLU A 351 -14.39 -16.75 -15.76
CA GLU A 351 -15.31 -16.48 -16.86
C GLU A 351 -16.29 -15.36 -16.51
N GLU A 352 -16.78 -15.35 -15.26
CA GLU A 352 -17.62 -14.29 -14.75
C GLU A 352 -16.88 -12.94 -14.73
N LEU A 353 -15.66 -12.90 -14.17
CA LEU A 353 -14.81 -11.71 -14.15
C LEU A 353 -14.52 -11.16 -15.56
N GLU A 354 -14.26 -12.04 -16.54
CA GLU A 354 -14.00 -11.66 -17.93
C GLU A 354 -15.25 -11.13 -18.65
N SER A 355 -16.40 -11.76 -18.39
CA SER A 355 -17.70 -11.32 -18.90
C SER A 355 -18.03 -9.91 -18.38
N LEU A 356 -17.87 -9.70 -17.08
CA LEU A 356 -18.06 -8.41 -16.44
C LEU A 356 -17.09 -7.35 -16.98
N THR A 357 -15.82 -7.69 -17.14
CA THR A 357 -14.81 -6.82 -17.75
C THR A 357 -15.24 -6.38 -19.16
N THR A 358 -15.67 -7.32 -20.00
CA THR A 358 -16.15 -7.03 -21.36
C THR A 358 -17.39 -6.12 -21.36
N LYS A 359 -18.29 -6.32 -20.39
CA LYS A 359 -19.48 -5.46 -20.20
C LYS A 359 -19.08 -4.04 -19.81
N LEU A 360 -18.18 -3.87 -18.84
CA LEU A 360 -17.78 -2.57 -18.32
C LEU A 360 -16.87 -1.77 -19.29
N LEU A 361 -16.13 -2.44 -20.17
CA LEU A 361 -15.38 -1.78 -21.27
C LEU A 361 -16.29 -1.00 -22.25
N LYS A 362 -17.59 -1.30 -22.29
CA LYS A 362 -18.58 -0.54 -23.08
C LYS A 362 -18.94 0.81 -22.44
N SER A 363 -18.53 1.03 -21.20
CA SER A 363 -18.82 2.21 -20.40
C SER A 363 -17.57 2.96 -19.97
N PHE A 364 -16.44 2.29 -19.74
CA PHE A 364 -15.25 2.90 -19.14
C PHE A 364 -14.01 2.86 -20.05
N HIS A 365 -13.05 3.74 -19.76
CA HIS A 365 -11.70 3.59 -20.28
C HIS A 365 -11.07 2.28 -19.74
N PRO A 366 -10.24 1.56 -20.52
CA PRO A 366 -9.54 0.34 -20.04
C PRO A 366 -8.69 0.52 -18.78
N ASN A 367 -8.25 1.75 -18.52
CA ASN A 367 -7.46 2.15 -17.36
C ASN A 367 -8.30 2.78 -16.23
N HIS A 368 -9.63 2.84 -16.38
CA HIS A 368 -10.50 3.37 -15.33
C HIS A 368 -10.29 2.60 -14.03
N PHE A 369 -10.33 3.25 -12.86
CA PHE A 369 -9.97 2.62 -11.58
C PHE A 369 -10.80 1.36 -11.27
N LEU A 370 -12.08 1.32 -11.68
CA LEU A 370 -12.92 0.10 -11.60
C LEU A 370 -12.45 -1.03 -12.52
N MET A 371 -11.95 -0.69 -13.72
CA MET A 371 -11.35 -1.67 -14.62
C MET A 371 -10.03 -2.19 -14.07
N LEU A 372 -9.24 -1.33 -13.42
CA LEU A 372 -8.00 -1.74 -12.74
C LEU A 372 -8.30 -2.67 -11.56
N ALA A 373 -9.34 -2.39 -10.77
CA ALA A 373 -9.79 -3.27 -9.69
C ALA A 373 -10.19 -4.66 -10.21
N LEU A 374 -10.94 -4.73 -11.33
CA LEU A 374 -11.24 -6.00 -12.00
C LEU A 374 -9.98 -6.70 -12.52
N LYS A 375 -9.02 -5.96 -13.09
CA LYS A 375 -7.74 -6.54 -13.52
C LYS A 375 -6.96 -7.12 -12.34
N GLN A 376 -6.99 -6.51 -11.16
CA GLN A 376 -6.37 -7.08 -9.97
C GLN A 376 -7.02 -8.40 -9.53
N LYS A 377 -8.36 -8.47 -9.53
CA LYS A 377 -9.10 -9.72 -9.27
C LYS A 377 -8.76 -10.80 -10.31
N LEU A 378 -8.75 -10.45 -11.60
CA LEU A 378 -8.36 -11.36 -12.69
C LEU A 378 -6.92 -11.85 -12.56
N LEU A 379 -5.96 -10.97 -12.23
CA LEU A 379 -4.57 -11.36 -12.00
C LEU A 379 -4.45 -12.35 -10.85
N ALA A 380 -5.19 -12.16 -9.75
CA ALA A 380 -5.23 -13.13 -8.65
C ALA A 380 -5.77 -14.49 -9.11
N ALA A 381 -6.84 -14.51 -9.90
CA ALA A 381 -7.40 -15.74 -10.46
C ALA A 381 -6.45 -16.43 -11.46
N TYR A 382 -5.82 -15.66 -12.34
CA TYR A 382 -4.83 -16.18 -13.28
C TYR A 382 -3.62 -16.77 -12.58
N ARG A 383 -3.10 -16.17 -11.49
CA ARG A 383 -1.99 -16.74 -10.71
C ARG A 383 -2.31 -18.14 -10.17
N ARG A 384 -3.54 -18.37 -9.72
CA ARG A 384 -3.99 -19.70 -9.27
C ARG A 384 -3.95 -20.71 -10.41
N GLU A 385 -4.42 -20.33 -11.59
CA GLU A 385 -4.35 -21.21 -12.77
C GLU A 385 -2.91 -21.44 -13.26
N VAL A 386 -2.07 -20.40 -13.29
CA VAL A 386 -0.67 -20.51 -13.73
C VAL A 386 0.15 -21.42 -12.83
N SER A 387 -0.26 -21.57 -11.57
CA SER A 387 0.36 -22.47 -10.59
C SER A 387 -0.01 -23.95 -10.81
N THR A 388 -0.94 -24.25 -11.73
CA THR A 388 -1.24 -25.65 -12.11
C THR A 388 -0.14 -26.23 -13.00
N PRO A 389 0.03 -27.57 -13.08
CA PRO A 389 1.10 -28.19 -13.88
C PRO A 389 1.02 -27.89 -15.39
N ASN A 390 -0.18 -27.61 -15.92
CA ASN A 390 -0.39 -27.36 -17.34
C ASN A 390 -1.37 -26.19 -17.58
N PRO A 391 -0.96 -24.94 -17.34
CA PRO A 391 -1.85 -23.78 -17.45
C PRO A 391 -2.27 -23.53 -18.90
N ARG A 392 -3.46 -22.98 -19.16
CA ARG A 392 -3.94 -22.77 -20.55
C ARG A 392 -3.12 -21.68 -21.25
N LYS A 393 -2.67 -21.90 -22.51
CA LYS A 393 -1.95 -20.88 -23.32
C LYS A 393 -2.73 -19.54 -23.39
N LYS A 394 -4.06 -19.60 -23.45
CA LYS A 394 -4.96 -18.42 -23.45
C LYS A 394 -4.82 -17.59 -22.18
N ILE A 395 -4.71 -18.25 -21.03
CA ILE A 395 -4.66 -17.60 -19.71
C ILE A 395 -3.30 -16.97 -19.47
N LEU A 396 -2.21 -17.63 -19.88
CA LEU A 396 -0.87 -17.03 -19.87
C LEU A 396 -0.82 -15.70 -20.64
N ARG A 397 -1.41 -15.66 -21.86
CA ARG A 397 -1.49 -14.43 -22.66
C ARG A 397 -2.32 -13.34 -22.00
N LYS A 398 -3.45 -13.70 -21.39
CA LYS A 398 -4.31 -12.75 -20.68
C LYS A 398 -3.64 -12.16 -19.45
N MET A 399 -2.95 -12.99 -18.66
CA MET A 399 -2.15 -12.55 -17.52
C MET A 399 -1.05 -11.57 -17.97
N LEU A 400 -0.30 -11.91 -19.03
CA LEU A 400 0.73 -11.03 -19.60
C LEU A 400 0.16 -9.66 -20.00
N ASN A 401 -0.95 -9.63 -20.73
CA ASN A 401 -1.61 -8.39 -21.14
C ASN A 401 -2.12 -7.58 -19.93
N ALA A 402 -2.75 -8.24 -18.96
CA ALA A 402 -3.26 -7.57 -17.76
C ALA A 402 -2.13 -6.96 -16.92
N CYS A 403 -1.01 -7.66 -16.76
CA CYS A 403 0.19 -7.11 -16.10
C CYS A 403 0.74 -5.91 -16.87
N LYS A 404 0.83 -6.00 -18.21
CA LYS A 404 1.33 -4.91 -19.05
C LYS A 404 0.45 -3.67 -18.94
N ASP A 405 -0.86 -3.82 -19.05
CA ASP A 405 -1.80 -2.70 -18.91
C ASP A 405 -1.69 -2.03 -17.53
N MET A 406 -1.56 -2.84 -16.46
CA MET A 406 -1.35 -2.32 -15.09
C MET A 406 -0.03 -1.57 -14.97
N HIS A 407 1.05 -2.12 -15.52
CA HIS A 407 2.37 -1.50 -15.53
C HIS A 407 2.35 -0.16 -16.30
N ASP A 408 1.72 -0.10 -17.46
CA ASP A 408 1.63 1.11 -18.29
C ASP A 408 0.89 2.25 -17.57
N VAL A 409 -0.15 1.93 -16.77
CA VAL A 409 -0.80 2.92 -15.90
C VAL A 409 0.13 3.36 -14.77
N LEU A 410 0.82 2.42 -14.13
CA LEU A 410 1.75 2.71 -13.04
C LEU A 410 2.93 3.57 -13.49
N GLU A 411 3.39 3.48 -14.74
CA GLU A 411 4.41 4.40 -15.29
C GLU A 411 3.95 5.86 -15.28
N ILE A 412 2.63 6.10 -15.38
CA ILE A 412 2.06 7.45 -15.33
C ILE A 412 1.92 7.91 -13.87
N VAL A 413 1.27 7.10 -13.02
CA VAL A 413 0.93 7.50 -11.65
C VAL A 413 2.04 7.32 -10.62
N GLU A 414 2.97 6.38 -10.87
CA GLU A 414 4.15 6.09 -10.05
C GLU A 414 5.41 6.09 -10.93
N PRO A 415 5.84 7.25 -11.46
CA PRO A 415 6.91 7.33 -12.46
C PRO A 415 8.29 6.86 -11.97
N GLY A 416 8.51 6.82 -10.65
CA GLY A 416 9.78 6.43 -10.04
C GLY A 416 9.89 4.94 -9.73
N ILE A 417 10.72 4.61 -8.74
CA ILE A 417 10.76 3.27 -8.13
C ILE A 417 9.40 2.96 -7.50
N SER A 418 8.84 1.79 -7.83
CA SER A 418 7.52 1.36 -7.36
C SER A 418 7.50 -0.13 -7.04
N ARG A 419 6.91 -0.45 -5.89
CA ARG A 419 6.60 -1.81 -5.47
C ARG A 419 5.70 -2.52 -6.49
N LEU A 420 4.62 -1.86 -6.89
CA LEU A 420 3.63 -2.44 -7.81
C LEU A 420 4.23 -2.67 -9.19
N LYS A 421 5.07 -1.76 -9.70
CA LYS A 421 5.77 -1.97 -10.98
C LYS A 421 6.72 -3.16 -10.91
N GLY A 422 7.49 -3.28 -9.82
CA GLY A 422 8.32 -4.44 -9.56
C GLY A 422 7.53 -5.76 -9.62
N ILE A 423 6.38 -5.82 -8.93
CA ILE A 423 5.50 -6.98 -8.94
C ILE A 423 4.95 -7.29 -10.35
N MET A 424 4.48 -6.28 -11.10
CA MET A 424 3.98 -6.48 -12.47
C MET A 424 5.07 -7.01 -13.40
N LEU A 425 6.28 -6.45 -13.34
CA LEU A 425 7.43 -6.91 -14.13
C LEU A 425 7.84 -8.34 -13.78
N TYR A 426 7.86 -8.67 -12.48
CA TYR A 426 8.05 -10.04 -12.02
C TYR A 426 6.98 -10.95 -12.61
N GLU A 427 5.69 -10.61 -12.49
CA GLU A 427 4.61 -11.49 -12.93
C GLU A 427 4.55 -11.69 -14.44
N MET A 428 5.04 -10.74 -15.25
CA MET A 428 5.12 -10.90 -16.71
C MET A 428 6.14 -11.95 -17.16
N HIS A 429 7.23 -12.15 -16.40
CA HIS A 429 8.33 -13.01 -16.85
C HIS A 429 7.88 -14.48 -17.02
N LEU A 430 7.08 -14.99 -16.08
CA LEU A 430 6.73 -16.41 -16.02
C LEU A 430 5.85 -16.83 -17.21
N PRO A 431 4.75 -16.12 -17.55
CA PRO A 431 4.01 -16.37 -18.77
C PRO A 431 4.84 -16.32 -20.04
N LEU A 432 5.79 -15.39 -20.15
CA LEU A 432 6.68 -15.29 -21.31
C LEU A 432 7.57 -16.53 -21.46
N VAL A 433 8.21 -16.97 -20.38
CA VAL A 433 9.04 -18.18 -20.38
C VAL A 433 8.20 -19.42 -20.75
N LEU A 434 7.03 -19.59 -20.15
CA LEU A 434 6.15 -20.73 -20.42
C LEU A 434 5.64 -20.75 -21.86
N LEU A 435 5.24 -19.59 -22.40
CA LEU A 435 4.80 -19.47 -23.79
C LEU A 435 5.93 -19.73 -24.78
N ALA A 436 7.13 -19.18 -24.54
CA ALA A 436 8.29 -19.38 -25.40
C ALA A 436 8.69 -20.86 -25.47
N ASN A 437 8.82 -21.52 -24.32
CA ASN A 437 9.15 -22.94 -24.27
C ASN A 437 8.11 -23.81 -24.99
N ARG A 438 6.82 -23.51 -24.82
CA ARG A 438 5.75 -24.25 -25.51
C ARG A 438 5.75 -24.06 -27.02
N SER A 439 6.01 -22.84 -27.49
CA SER A 439 6.13 -22.59 -28.94
C SER A 439 7.34 -23.31 -29.50
N TYR A 440 8.45 -23.36 -28.77
CA TYR A 440 9.63 -24.13 -29.19
C TYR A 440 9.36 -25.64 -29.23
N SER A 441 8.76 -26.21 -28.19
CA SER A 441 8.38 -27.64 -28.16
C SER A 441 7.39 -28.02 -29.26
N ALA A 442 6.55 -27.07 -29.70
CA ALA A 442 5.63 -27.24 -30.82
C ALA A 442 6.29 -27.00 -32.20
N ASN A 443 7.60 -26.74 -32.25
CA ASN A 443 8.34 -26.34 -33.46
C ASN A 443 7.80 -25.09 -34.15
N GLU A 444 7.11 -24.21 -33.41
CA GLU A 444 6.56 -22.93 -33.92
C GLU A 444 7.65 -21.85 -34.03
N ILE A 445 8.75 -21.98 -33.26
CA ILE A 445 9.85 -21.00 -33.21
C ILE A 445 11.22 -21.69 -33.26
N SER A 446 12.25 -20.95 -33.71
CA SER A 446 13.63 -21.43 -33.76
C SER A 446 14.30 -21.37 -32.37
N PRO A 447 15.43 -22.09 -32.16
CA PRO A 447 16.25 -21.94 -30.95
C PRO A 447 16.69 -20.50 -30.71
N THR A 448 17.01 -19.75 -31.78
CA THR A 448 17.40 -18.34 -31.69
C THR A 448 16.25 -17.46 -31.18
N GLU A 449 15.04 -17.68 -31.70
CA GLU A 449 13.83 -16.97 -31.24
C GLU A 449 13.48 -17.35 -29.79
N LEU A 450 13.66 -18.61 -29.40
CA LEU A 450 13.52 -19.03 -27.99
C LEU A 450 14.48 -18.25 -27.10
N ALA A 451 15.78 -18.21 -27.45
CA ALA A 451 16.78 -17.46 -26.69
C ALA A 451 16.38 -15.98 -26.54
N SER A 452 15.95 -15.33 -27.63
CA SER A 452 15.51 -13.94 -27.61
C SER A 452 14.34 -13.70 -26.63
N ARG A 453 13.33 -14.57 -26.62
CA ARG A 453 12.18 -14.44 -25.70
C ARG A 453 12.55 -14.71 -24.25
N LEU A 454 13.46 -15.65 -24.01
CA LEU A 454 13.98 -15.91 -22.66
C LEU A 454 14.81 -14.73 -22.16
N GLU A 455 15.59 -14.07 -23.02
CA GLU A 455 16.32 -12.84 -22.70
C GLU A 455 15.39 -11.67 -22.38
N GLU A 456 14.29 -11.51 -23.12
CA GLU A 456 13.24 -10.54 -22.81
C GLU A 456 12.69 -10.76 -21.40
N ALA A 457 12.31 -12.00 -21.07
CA ALA A 457 11.84 -12.37 -19.74
C ALA A 457 12.91 -12.11 -18.65
N GLY A 458 14.18 -12.40 -18.93
CA GLY A 458 15.30 -12.08 -18.05
C GLY A 458 15.48 -10.57 -17.84
N GLY A 459 15.24 -9.77 -18.88
CA GLY A 459 15.23 -8.31 -18.80
C GLY A 459 14.14 -7.77 -17.86
N LEU A 460 12.94 -8.35 -17.91
CA LEU A 460 11.84 -8.00 -17.00
C LEU A 460 12.18 -8.34 -15.55
N LEU A 461 12.73 -9.52 -15.28
CA LEU A 461 13.18 -9.91 -13.94
C LEU A 461 14.26 -8.97 -13.40
N LYS A 462 15.25 -8.61 -14.23
CA LYS A 462 16.30 -7.64 -13.83
C LYS A 462 15.69 -6.31 -13.44
N LYS A 463 14.78 -5.76 -14.26
CA LYS A 463 14.07 -4.50 -13.95
C LYS A 463 13.25 -4.61 -12.66
N SER A 464 12.50 -5.69 -12.49
CA SER A 464 11.76 -5.98 -11.26
C SER A 464 12.66 -5.93 -10.02
N LEU A 465 13.82 -6.58 -10.08
CA LEU A 465 14.78 -6.63 -8.98
C LEU A 465 15.34 -5.25 -8.59
N THR A 466 15.48 -4.31 -9.53
CA THR A 466 15.93 -2.94 -9.20
C THR A 466 14.97 -2.21 -8.24
N MET A 467 13.72 -2.64 -8.17
CA MET A 467 12.69 -2.07 -7.31
C MET A 467 12.48 -2.92 -6.05
N LEU A 468 12.30 -4.24 -6.22
CA LEU A 468 11.94 -5.13 -5.10
C LEU A 468 13.10 -5.42 -4.13
N LEU A 469 14.36 -5.23 -4.53
CA LEU A 469 15.50 -5.41 -3.62
C LEU A 469 15.61 -4.33 -2.53
N LEU A 470 14.82 -3.26 -2.62
CA LEU A 470 14.70 -2.26 -1.55
C LEU A 470 13.79 -2.74 -0.41
N GLU A 471 12.96 -3.76 -0.68
CA GLU A 471 12.03 -4.31 0.29
C GLU A 471 12.77 -5.18 1.32
N PRO A 472 12.49 -5.03 2.62
CA PRO A 472 13.08 -5.88 3.65
C PRO A 472 12.80 -7.37 3.42
N ALA A 473 13.80 -8.23 3.67
CA ALA A 473 13.80 -9.63 3.25
C ALA A 473 12.71 -10.50 3.90
N ASP A 474 12.18 -10.06 5.02
CA ASP A 474 11.10 -10.63 5.83
C ASP A 474 9.70 -10.32 5.27
N THR A 475 9.55 -9.23 4.51
CA THR A 475 8.30 -8.84 3.85
C THR A 475 7.92 -9.80 2.71
N PRO A 476 6.63 -9.88 2.32
CA PRO A 476 6.22 -10.63 1.13
C PRO A 476 6.98 -10.23 -0.14
N GLU A 477 7.22 -8.93 -0.31
CA GLU A 477 7.90 -8.38 -1.48
C GLU A 477 9.42 -8.65 -1.45
N GLY A 478 10.06 -8.62 -0.27
CA GLY A 478 11.45 -9.06 -0.11
C GLY A 478 11.63 -10.56 -0.36
N LYS A 479 10.68 -11.40 0.08
CA LYS A 479 10.62 -12.82 -0.28
C LYS A 479 10.45 -13.02 -1.78
N LEU A 480 9.63 -12.19 -2.43
CA LEU A 480 9.47 -12.17 -3.88
C LEU A 480 10.78 -11.81 -4.59
N ALA A 481 11.51 -10.80 -4.10
CA ALA A 481 12.82 -10.41 -4.62
C ALA A 481 13.83 -11.57 -4.51
N LYS A 482 13.86 -12.28 -3.38
CA LYS A 482 14.71 -13.46 -3.19
C LYS A 482 14.39 -14.58 -4.18
N ARG A 483 13.10 -14.83 -4.44
CA ARG A 483 12.65 -15.81 -5.44
C ARG A 483 13.05 -15.36 -6.86
N ALA A 484 12.82 -14.10 -7.19
CA ALA A 484 13.19 -13.52 -8.48
C ALA A 484 14.69 -13.63 -8.78
N LEU A 485 15.57 -13.50 -7.77
CA LEU A 485 17.01 -13.75 -7.92
C LEU A 485 17.32 -15.21 -8.30
N GLN A 486 16.64 -16.18 -7.66
CA GLN A 486 16.82 -17.60 -7.96
C GLN A 486 16.32 -17.95 -9.36
N GLU A 487 15.14 -17.45 -9.74
CA GLU A 487 14.54 -17.64 -11.06
C GLU A 487 15.38 -16.99 -12.15
N LEU A 488 15.92 -15.79 -11.92
CA LEU A 488 16.84 -15.13 -12.86
C LEU A 488 18.12 -15.95 -13.08
N LYS A 489 18.67 -16.54 -12.01
CA LYS A 489 19.84 -17.42 -12.13
C LYS A 489 19.53 -18.64 -13.01
N GLY A 490 18.40 -19.31 -12.76
CA GLY A 490 17.96 -20.46 -13.56
C GLY A 490 17.70 -20.08 -15.02
N LEU A 491 17.05 -18.94 -15.25
CA LEU A 491 16.75 -18.43 -16.58
C LEU A 491 18.02 -18.08 -17.37
N ASN A 492 19.01 -17.45 -16.75
CA ASN A 492 20.29 -17.16 -17.41
C ASN A 492 21.02 -18.44 -17.84
N GLN A 493 20.98 -19.50 -17.02
CA GLN A 493 21.56 -20.79 -17.41
C GLN A 493 20.82 -21.38 -18.62
N ASN A 494 19.48 -21.36 -18.60
CA ASN A 494 18.66 -21.83 -19.72
C ASN A 494 18.97 -21.06 -21.02
N ILE A 495 19.14 -19.74 -20.95
CA ILE A 495 19.53 -18.92 -22.11
C ILE A 495 20.87 -19.37 -22.69
N ILE A 496 21.88 -19.62 -21.84
CA ILE A 496 23.20 -20.11 -22.27
C ILE A 496 23.07 -21.47 -22.96
N ASP A 497 22.30 -22.38 -22.38
CA ASP A 497 22.11 -23.72 -22.92
C ASP A 497 21.44 -23.65 -24.31
N VAL A 498 20.35 -22.89 -24.46
CA VAL A 498 19.63 -22.71 -25.73
C VAL A 498 20.52 -22.10 -26.81
N LYS A 499 21.33 -21.09 -26.47
CA LYS A 499 22.27 -20.48 -27.42
C LYS A 499 23.34 -21.46 -27.89
N THR A 500 23.87 -22.28 -26.97
CA THR A 500 24.85 -23.32 -27.29
C THR A 500 24.27 -24.35 -28.25
N PHE A 501 22.99 -24.70 -28.14
CA PHE A 501 22.31 -25.58 -29.09
C PHE A 501 22.07 -24.92 -30.45
N ALA A 502 21.77 -23.62 -30.48
CA ALA A 502 21.55 -22.87 -31.72
C ALA A 502 22.83 -22.77 -32.58
N GLU A 503 24.01 -22.72 -31.96
CA GLU A 503 25.31 -22.60 -32.62
C GLU A 503 25.86 -23.93 -33.16
N ARG A 504 25.31 -25.09 -32.77
CA ARG A 504 25.78 -26.39 -33.29
C ARG A 504 25.34 -26.54 -34.75
N PRO A 505 26.28 -26.70 -35.71
CA PRO A 505 25.91 -26.91 -37.10
C PRO A 505 25.11 -28.20 -37.23
N ARG A 506 23.96 -28.13 -37.93
CA ARG A 506 23.23 -29.32 -38.38
C ARG A 506 24.20 -30.15 -39.22
N LYS A 507 24.82 -31.19 -38.63
CA LYS A 507 25.55 -32.19 -39.40
C LYS A 507 24.55 -32.80 -40.39
N ASN A 508 24.69 -32.46 -41.66
CA ASN A 508 23.98 -33.07 -42.77
C ASN A 508 24.07 -34.60 -42.61
N LYS A 509 22.94 -35.24 -42.32
CA LYS A 509 22.76 -36.66 -42.65
C LYS A 509 22.70 -36.74 -44.17
N SER A 510 23.85 -36.66 -44.83
CA SER A 510 23.96 -37.07 -46.23
C SER A 510 23.60 -38.55 -46.28
N HIS A 511 22.45 -38.86 -46.87
CA HIS A 511 22.17 -40.19 -47.41
C HIS A 511 23.35 -40.60 -48.30
N LYS A 512 24.11 -41.61 -47.88
CA LYS A 512 24.86 -42.45 -48.80
C LYS A 512 23.98 -43.66 -49.09
N ASN A 513 23.21 -43.57 -50.17
CA ASN A 513 22.87 -44.75 -50.96
C ASN A 513 24.18 -45.25 -51.58
N LYS A 514 24.58 -46.47 -51.21
CA LYS A 514 25.16 -47.46 -52.10
C LYS A 514 24.81 -48.83 -51.56
#